data_AF-A0A075IA92-F1
#
_entry.id   AF-A0A075IA92-F1
#
_cell.length_a   1.000
_cell.length_b   1.000
_cell.length_c   1.000
_cell.angle_alpha   90.00
_cell.angle_beta   90.00
_cell.angle_gamma   90.00
#
_symmetry.space_group_name_H-M   'P 1'
#
loop_
_entity.id
_entity.type
_entity.pdbx_description
1 polymer ?
#
loop_
_entity_poly.entity_id
_entity_poly.type
_entity_poly.pdbx_seq_one_letter_code
_entity_poly.pdbx_strand_id
1 'polypeptide(L)'
;MCNHKRTIPKNFEASLQKKKDTLENVEKTKPWKKSEVLLKKAQSKITKTEKQKEMQNERIKKIKTMIKKRKTKHAERIEKLELQINLTEKTRDYNLGTSLRNYIDPRIFKAWTDEVGVEWEKLYTSVLQKKFLWVKNTSLKWNKISKEY
;
A
#
# COMPACT_ATOMS: atom_id res chain seq x y z
N MET A 1 -1.03 -2.57 29.29
CA MET A 1 -1.78 -2.61 28.01
C MET A 1 -3.27 -2.39 28.28
N CYS A 2 -3.97 -1.58 27.49
CA CYS A 2 -5.35 -1.13 27.80
C CYS A 2 -6.50 -2.12 27.51
N ASN A 3 -6.22 -3.38 27.16
CA ASN A 3 -7.20 -4.47 26.93
C ASN A 3 -8.55 -4.09 26.24
N HIS A 4 -8.53 -3.15 25.27
CA HIS A 4 -9.74 -2.71 24.57
C HIS A 4 -10.20 -3.77 23.56
N LYS A 5 -11.01 -4.72 24.03
CA LYS A 5 -11.62 -5.77 23.22
C LYS A 5 -12.99 -5.37 22.69
N ARG A 6 -13.42 -6.00 21.60
CA ARG A 6 -14.75 -5.86 21.00
C ARG A 6 -15.32 -7.20 20.62
N THR A 7 -16.64 -7.30 20.64
CA THR A 7 -17.37 -8.44 20.09
C THR A 7 -17.06 -8.61 18.61
N ILE A 8 -16.72 -9.83 18.22
CA ILE A 8 -16.42 -10.17 16.83
C ILE A 8 -17.72 -10.06 16.01
N PRO A 9 -17.74 -9.34 14.87
CA PRO A 9 -18.91 -9.27 14.01
C PRO A 9 -19.33 -10.65 13.52
N LYS A 10 -20.64 -10.91 13.47
CA LYS A 10 -21.20 -12.21 13.02
C LYS A 10 -20.75 -12.61 11.60
N ASN A 11 -20.50 -11.62 10.74
CA ASN A 11 -20.06 -11.81 9.36
C ASN A 11 -18.54 -11.70 9.16
N PHE A 12 -17.75 -11.72 10.23
CA PHE A 12 -16.29 -11.52 10.16
C PHE A 12 -15.61 -12.53 9.22
N GLU A 13 -15.88 -13.83 9.40
CA GLU A 13 -15.27 -14.89 8.58
C GLU A 13 -15.64 -14.73 7.10
N ALA A 14 -16.91 -14.45 6.80
CA ALA A 14 -17.35 -14.21 5.42
C ALA A 14 -16.66 -12.99 4.80
N SER A 15 -16.43 -11.93 5.58
CA SER A 15 -15.70 -10.74 5.11
C SER A 15 -14.21 -11.03 4.90
N LEU A 16 -13.60 -11.81 5.78
CA LEU A 16 -12.20 -12.24 5.66
C LEU A 16 -11.99 -13.13 4.44
N GLN A 17 -12.89 -14.09 4.20
CA GLN A 17 -12.85 -14.97 3.04
C GLN A 17 -12.93 -14.18 1.74
N LYS A 18 -13.85 -13.21 1.62
CA LYS A 18 -13.94 -12.33 0.44
C LYS A 18 -12.63 -11.58 0.15
N LYS A 19 -11.88 -11.19 1.18
CA LYS A 19 -10.55 -10.56 1.01
C LYS A 19 -9.53 -11.56 0.47
N LYS A 20 -9.51 -12.79 1.03
CA LYS A 20 -8.66 -13.89 0.56
C LYS A 20 -8.96 -14.26 -0.89
N ASP A 21 -10.24 -14.40 -1.24
CA ASP A 21 -10.67 -14.68 -2.62
C ASP A 21 -10.26 -13.53 -3.57
N THR A 22 -10.32 -12.29 -3.11
CA THR A 22 -9.87 -11.13 -3.89
C THR A 22 -8.36 -11.19 -4.14
N LEU A 23 -7.56 -11.53 -3.12
CA LEU A 23 -6.12 -11.71 -3.25
C LEU A 23 -5.79 -12.81 -4.27
N GLU A 24 -6.40 -14.00 -4.12
CA GLU A 24 -6.17 -15.13 -5.01
C GLU A 24 -6.53 -14.78 -6.47
N ASN A 25 -7.65 -14.08 -6.68
CA ASN A 25 -8.04 -13.61 -8.01
C ASN A 25 -7.01 -12.62 -8.59
N VAL A 26 -6.50 -11.69 -7.77
CA VAL A 26 -5.48 -10.74 -8.21
C VAL A 26 -4.19 -11.47 -8.57
N GLU A 27 -3.71 -12.40 -7.76
CA GLU A 27 -2.49 -13.21 -8.03
C GLU A 27 -2.58 -14.00 -9.34
N LYS A 28 -3.77 -14.55 -9.65
CA LYS A 28 -4.01 -15.24 -10.92
C LYS A 28 -3.98 -14.29 -12.12
N THR A 29 -4.30 -13.01 -11.93
CA THR A 29 -4.31 -12.04 -13.03
C THR A 29 -2.90 -11.62 -13.45
N LYS A 30 -2.63 -11.63 -14.76
CA LYS A 30 -1.35 -11.16 -15.33
C LYS A 30 -1.60 -9.98 -16.28
N PRO A 31 -1.75 -8.74 -15.79
CA PRO A 31 -2.11 -7.58 -16.61
C PRO A 31 -1.06 -7.20 -17.68
N TRP A 32 0.17 -7.71 -17.57
CA TRP A 32 1.23 -7.49 -18.56
C TRP A 32 1.25 -8.52 -19.70
N LYS A 33 0.44 -9.59 -19.66
CA LYS A 33 0.46 -10.67 -20.67
C LYS A 33 0.22 -10.15 -22.08
N LYS A 34 -0.73 -9.21 -22.25
CA LYS A 34 -0.98 -8.54 -23.54
C LYS A 34 0.25 -7.77 -24.05
N SER A 35 0.96 -7.08 -23.15
CA SER A 35 2.17 -6.34 -23.49
C SER A 35 3.35 -7.25 -23.83
N GLU A 36 3.46 -8.43 -23.20
CA GLU A 36 4.46 -9.45 -23.56
C GLU A 36 4.22 -10.01 -24.97
N VAL A 37 2.96 -10.24 -25.35
CA VAL A 37 2.63 -10.64 -26.73
C VAL A 37 3.04 -9.55 -27.73
N LEU A 38 2.75 -8.28 -27.43
CA LEU A 38 3.16 -7.15 -28.26
C LEU A 38 4.69 -7.03 -28.37
N LEU A 39 5.41 -7.29 -27.27
CA LEU A 39 6.88 -7.29 -27.26
C LEU A 39 7.43 -8.37 -28.18
N LYS A 40 6.92 -9.61 -28.09
CA LYS A 40 7.35 -10.71 -28.96
C LYS A 40 7.12 -10.39 -30.45
N LYS A 41 5.94 -9.86 -30.79
CA LYS A 41 5.62 -9.42 -32.16
C LYS A 41 6.53 -8.28 -32.64
N ALA A 42 6.89 -7.36 -31.76
CA ALA A 42 7.80 -6.28 -32.08
C ALA A 42 9.23 -6.78 -32.30
N GLN A 43 9.67 -7.82 -31.57
CA GLN A 43 10.99 -8.44 -31.73
C GLN A 43 11.09 -9.32 -32.98
N SER A 44 10.03 -10.02 -33.36
CA SER A 44 10.02 -10.90 -34.53
C SER A 44 9.92 -10.17 -35.88
N LYS A 45 9.69 -8.84 -35.87
CA LYS A 45 9.57 -8.05 -37.10
C LYS A 45 10.95 -7.81 -37.70
N ILE A 46 11.19 -8.31 -38.91
CA ILE A 46 12.43 -8.08 -39.65
C ILE A 46 12.39 -6.65 -40.24
N THR A 47 13.38 -5.83 -39.91
CA THR A 47 13.56 -4.47 -40.44
C THR A 47 14.81 -4.42 -41.32
N LYS A 48 14.68 -3.78 -42.49
CA LYS A 48 15.72 -3.81 -43.54
C LYS A 48 16.65 -2.59 -43.50
N THR A 49 16.17 -1.46 -42.98
CA THR A 49 16.91 -0.19 -42.95
C THR A 49 17.34 0.16 -41.53
N GLU A 50 18.50 0.81 -41.37
CA GLU A 50 19.04 1.20 -40.05
C GLU A 50 18.08 2.10 -39.25
N LYS A 51 17.49 3.11 -39.89
CA LYS A 51 16.44 3.96 -39.28
C LYS A 51 15.23 3.16 -38.77
N GLN A 52 14.87 2.06 -39.44
CA GLN A 52 13.76 1.20 -39.01
C GLN A 52 14.14 0.33 -37.80
N LYS A 53 15.40 -0.13 -37.72
CA LYS A 53 15.93 -0.85 -36.56
C LYS A 53 15.99 0.05 -35.32
N GLU A 54 16.45 1.29 -35.47
CA GLU A 54 16.46 2.28 -34.37
C GLU A 54 15.05 2.53 -33.83
N MET A 55 14.07 2.78 -34.70
CA MET A 55 12.67 2.99 -34.30
C MET A 55 12.07 1.74 -33.63
N GLN A 56 12.41 0.54 -34.10
CA GLN A 56 12.01 -0.72 -33.49
C GLN A 56 12.61 -0.90 -32.09
N ASN A 57 13.90 -0.59 -31.92
CA ASN A 57 14.59 -0.66 -30.62
C ASN A 57 13.95 0.29 -29.60
N GLU A 58 13.65 1.53 -30.00
CA GLU A 58 12.95 2.48 -29.13
C GLU A 58 11.54 2.00 -28.75
N ARG A 59 10.80 1.41 -29.69
CA ARG A 59 9.49 0.82 -29.40
C ARG A 59 9.60 -0.36 -28.43
N ILE A 60 10.58 -1.25 -28.62
CA ILE A 60 10.86 -2.38 -27.73
C ILE A 60 11.20 -1.87 -26.32
N LYS A 61 12.05 -0.85 -26.21
CA LYS A 61 12.43 -0.23 -24.94
C LYS A 61 11.21 0.33 -24.20
N LYS A 62 10.31 1.04 -24.91
CA LYS A 62 9.05 1.55 -24.34
C LYS A 62 8.12 0.42 -23.86
N ILE A 63 8.00 -0.67 -24.62
CA ILE A 63 7.16 -1.81 -24.20
C ILE A 63 7.76 -2.50 -22.97
N LYS A 64 9.09 -2.70 -22.93
CA LYS A 64 9.78 -3.29 -21.78
C LYS A 64 9.58 -2.46 -20.50
N THR A 65 9.74 -1.13 -20.58
CA THR A 65 9.51 -0.25 -19.42
C THR A 65 8.06 -0.29 -18.95
N MET A 66 7.10 -0.34 -19.87
CA MET A 66 5.68 -0.51 -19.54
C MET A 66 5.40 -1.84 -18.83
N ILE A 67 5.96 -2.94 -19.31
CA ILE A 67 5.83 -4.27 -18.66
C ILE A 67 6.41 -4.22 -17.24
N LYS A 68 7.61 -3.65 -17.07
CA LYS A 68 8.25 -3.49 -15.76
C LYS A 68 7.34 -2.72 -14.80
N LYS A 69 6.84 -1.55 -15.22
CA LYS A 69 5.91 -0.73 -14.41
C LYS A 69 4.61 -1.46 -14.06
N ARG A 70 4.07 -2.30 -14.96
CA ARG A 70 2.87 -3.10 -14.69
C ARG A 70 3.14 -4.23 -13.69
N LYS A 71 4.30 -4.88 -13.78
CA LYS A 71 4.71 -5.92 -12.83
C LYS A 71 4.91 -5.34 -11.43
N THR A 72 5.59 -4.20 -11.31
CA THR A 72 5.81 -3.54 -10.00
C THR A 72 4.49 -3.13 -9.35
N LYS A 73 3.62 -2.40 -10.07
CA LYS A 73 2.30 -2.01 -9.55
C LYS A 73 1.42 -3.18 -9.16
N HIS A 74 1.57 -4.32 -9.84
CA HIS A 74 0.81 -5.52 -9.52
C HIS A 74 1.33 -6.19 -8.25
N ALA A 75 2.65 -6.28 -8.08
CA ALA A 75 3.27 -6.77 -6.85
C ALA A 75 2.89 -5.90 -5.65
N GLU A 76 2.98 -4.57 -5.77
CA GLU A 76 2.55 -3.62 -4.72
C GLU A 76 1.07 -3.82 -4.33
N ARG A 77 0.21 -4.16 -5.30
CA ARG A 77 -1.21 -4.43 -5.05
C ARG A 77 -1.41 -5.73 -4.27
N ILE A 78 -0.67 -6.78 -4.60
CA ILE A 78 -0.71 -8.07 -3.89
C ILE A 78 -0.27 -7.85 -2.44
N GLU A 79 0.91 -7.25 -2.24
CA GLU A 79 1.47 -6.96 -0.92
C GLU A 79 0.50 -6.14 -0.06
N LYS A 80 -0.13 -5.11 -0.64
CA LYS A 80 -1.15 -4.32 0.06
C LYS A 80 -2.34 -5.18 0.53
N LEU A 81 -2.82 -6.12 -0.29
CA LEU A 81 -3.94 -6.98 0.07
C LEU A 81 -3.55 -7.98 1.16
N GLU A 82 -2.35 -8.55 1.08
CA GLU A 82 -1.79 -9.43 2.12
C GLU A 82 -1.70 -8.71 3.47
N LEU A 83 -1.13 -7.50 3.49
CA LEU A 83 -1.05 -6.67 4.68
C LEU A 83 -2.43 -6.34 5.26
N GLN A 84 -3.42 -6.06 4.40
CA GLN A 84 -4.79 -5.82 4.83
C GLN A 84 -5.46 -7.05 5.45
N ILE A 85 -5.23 -8.24 4.90
CA ILE A 85 -5.71 -9.51 5.45
C ILE A 85 -5.06 -9.74 6.81
N ASN A 86 -3.73 -9.64 6.89
CA ASN A 86 -2.98 -9.83 8.11
C ASN A 86 -3.41 -8.86 9.22
N LEU A 87 -3.59 -7.58 8.89
CA LEU A 87 -4.12 -6.59 9.81
C LEU A 87 -5.50 -6.99 10.32
N THR A 88 -6.40 -7.41 9.43
CA THR A 88 -7.77 -7.83 9.78
C THR A 88 -7.76 -9.01 10.75
N GLU A 89 -6.90 -10.00 10.52
CA GLU A 89 -6.76 -11.19 11.37
C GLU A 89 -6.17 -10.84 12.74
N LYS A 90 -5.09 -10.06 12.78
CA LYS A 90 -4.44 -9.64 14.04
C LYS A 90 -5.32 -8.73 14.89
N THR A 91 -6.20 -7.95 14.26
CA THR A 91 -7.11 -7.01 14.96
C THR A 91 -8.54 -7.54 15.06
N ARG A 92 -8.72 -8.87 15.02
CA ARG A 92 -10.04 -9.53 15.00
C ARG A 92 -10.95 -9.05 16.13
N ASP A 93 -10.46 -9.10 17.36
CA ASP A 93 -11.21 -8.81 18.58
C ASP A 93 -10.75 -7.53 19.28
N TYR A 94 -9.86 -6.73 18.67
CA TYR A 94 -9.36 -5.48 19.23
C TYR A 94 -10.13 -4.26 18.72
N ASN A 95 -10.36 -3.29 19.61
CA ASN A 95 -10.85 -1.96 19.28
C ASN A 95 -9.71 -0.94 19.34
N LEU A 96 -8.98 -0.82 18.23
CA LEU A 96 -7.85 0.11 18.11
C LEU A 96 -8.26 1.59 18.21
N GLY A 97 -9.51 1.92 17.85
CA GLY A 97 -9.99 3.29 17.83
C GLY A 97 -10.03 3.95 19.22
N THR A 98 -10.29 3.17 20.27
CA THR A 98 -10.30 3.69 21.64
C THR A 98 -8.89 4.07 22.09
N SER A 99 -7.91 3.19 21.88
CA SER A 99 -6.50 3.48 22.18
C SER A 99 -6.00 4.67 21.38
N LEU A 100 -6.27 4.70 20.07
CA LEU A 100 -5.84 5.78 19.16
C LEU A 100 -6.38 7.16 19.56
N ARG A 101 -7.63 7.24 20.04
CA ARG A 101 -8.28 8.53 20.36
C ARG A 101 -7.91 9.07 21.73
N ASN A 102 -7.65 8.19 22.70
CA ASN A 102 -7.66 8.55 24.12
C ASN A 102 -6.36 8.23 24.86
N TYR A 103 -5.57 7.25 24.40
CA TYR A 103 -4.45 6.71 25.17
C TYR A 103 -3.10 6.87 24.50
N ILE A 104 -3.07 7.16 23.20
CA ILE A 104 -1.82 7.44 22.48
C ILE A 104 -1.71 8.95 22.29
N ASP A 105 -0.58 9.52 22.70
CA ASP A 105 -0.28 10.93 22.45
C ASP A 105 -0.10 11.14 20.93
N PRO A 106 -0.89 12.02 20.28
CA PRO A 106 -0.81 12.25 18.84
C PRO A 106 0.53 12.83 18.37
N ARG A 107 1.32 13.42 19.27
CA ARG A 107 2.69 13.90 18.97
C ARG A 107 3.64 12.76 18.63
N ILE A 108 3.43 11.58 19.23
CA ILE A 108 4.22 10.37 18.94
C ILE A 108 4.01 9.99 17.48
N PHE A 109 2.76 9.93 17.04
CA PHE A 109 2.45 9.63 15.64
C PHE A 109 2.99 10.69 14.69
N LYS A 110 2.85 11.97 15.02
CA LYS A 110 3.40 13.04 14.19
C LYS A 110 4.91 12.88 14.00
N ALA A 111 5.67 12.72 15.10
CA ALA A 111 7.12 12.59 15.02
C ALA A 111 7.54 11.36 14.21
N TRP A 112 6.82 10.24 14.37
CA TRP A 112 7.05 9.05 13.56
C TRP A 112 6.74 9.27 12.07
N THR A 113 5.64 9.93 11.75
CA THR A 113 5.28 10.19 10.35
C THR A 113 6.23 11.19 9.69
N ASP A 114 6.71 12.17 10.44
CA ASP A 114 7.73 13.12 9.96
C ASP A 114 9.04 12.38 9.60
N GLU A 115 9.44 11.38 10.40
CA GLU A 115 10.62 10.53 10.14
C GLU A 115 10.45 9.65 8.88
N VAL A 116 9.26 9.05 8.71
CA VAL A 116 8.96 8.17 7.57
C VAL A 116 8.59 8.95 6.29
N GLY A 117 8.45 10.27 6.39
CA GLY A 117 8.06 11.13 5.26
C GLY A 117 6.60 10.98 4.84
N VAL A 118 5.71 10.66 5.80
CA VAL A 118 4.27 10.52 5.60
C VAL A 118 3.55 11.68 6.30
N GLU A 119 2.41 12.11 5.76
CA GLU A 119 1.57 13.11 6.42
C GLU A 119 0.83 12.46 7.60
N TRP A 120 0.99 13.02 8.81
CA TRP A 120 0.30 12.56 10.03
C TRP A 120 -1.22 12.51 9.88
N GLU A 121 -1.78 13.39 9.04
CA GLU A 121 -3.21 13.45 8.73
C GLU A 121 -3.74 12.12 8.16
N LYS A 122 -2.92 11.36 7.42
CA LYS A 122 -3.34 10.07 6.82
C LYS A 122 -3.60 8.98 7.85
N LEU A 123 -3.12 9.12 9.08
CA LEU A 123 -3.36 8.16 10.17
C LEU A 123 -4.69 8.40 10.89
N TYR A 124 -5.27 9.59 10.75
CA TYR A 124 -6.45 10.02 11.50
C TYR A 124 -7.64 10.26 10.58
N THR A 125 -8.85 9.93 11.08
CA THR A 125 -10.08 10.37 10.44
C THR A 125 -10.21 11.89 10.51
N SER A 126 -11.02 12.50 9.64
CA SER A 126 -11.23 13.96 9.61
C SER A 126 -11.64 14.56 10.96
N VAL A 127 -12.41 13.82 11.76
CA VAL A 127 -12.81 14.22 13.13
C VAL A 127 -11.60 14.23 14.08
N LEU A 128 -10.73 13.22 14.00
CA LEU A 128 -9.53 13.15 14.84
C LEU A 128 -8.47 14.18 14.43
N GLN A 129 -8.35 14.46 13.13
CA GLN A 129 -7.50 15.55 12.64
C GLN A 129 -7.90 16.89 13.26
N LYS A 130 -9.21 17.19 13.32
CA LYS A 130 -9.73 18.40 13.99
C LYS A 130 -9.42 18.39 15.49
N LYS A 131 -9.64 17.26 16.18
CA LYS A 131 -9.32 17.10 17.62
C LYS A 131 -7.84 17.35 17.91
N PHE A 132 -6.96 16.89 17.02
CA PHE A 132 -5.50 16.96 17.18
C PHE A 132 -4.84 18.05 16.34
N LEU A 133 -5.60 19.05 15.87
CA LEU A 133 -5.09 20.10 14.99
C LEU A 133 -3.92 20.87 15.63
N TRP A 134 -3.94 21.02 16.95
CA TRP A 134 -2.87 21.67 17.72
C TRP A 134 -1.50 20.97 17.57
N VAL A 135 -1.47 19.70 17.18
CA VAL A 135 -0.24 18.91 16.97
C VAL A 135 0.49 19.32 15.69
N LYS A 136 -0.22 19.93 14.72
CA LYS A 136 0.33 20.33 13.42
C LYS A 136 1.58 21.19 13.53
N ASN A 137 1.68 22.04 14.55
CA ASN A 137 2.80 22.97 14.74
C ASN A 137 3.94 22.40 15.62
N THR A 138 3.77 21.19 16.18
CA THR A 138 4.74 20.59 17.11
C THR A 138 5.88 19.90 16.39
N SER A 139 7.10 20.46 16.36
CA SER A 139 8.28 19.74 15.81
C SER A 139 8.99 18.98 16.92
N LEU A 140 8.82 17.66 16.94
CA LEU A 140 9.54 16.78 17.86
C LEU A 140 10.26 15.71 17.05
N LYS A 141 11.52 15.44 17.40
CA LYS A 141 12.33 14.41 16.75
C LYS A 141 11.92 13.04 17.28
N TRP A 142 11.66 12.08 16.38
CA TRP A 142 11.30 10.71 16.74
C TRP A 142 12.28 10.09 17.74
N ASN A 143 13.59 10.23 17.48
CA ASN A 143 14.65 9.70 18.34
C ASN A 143 14.67 10.20 19.79
N LYS A 144 14.03 11.35 20.06
CA LYS A 144 13.90 11.88 21.43
C LYS A 144 12.67 11.29 22.10
N ILE A 145 11.52 11.33 21.42
CA ILE A 145 10.26 10.77 21.92
C ILE A 145 10.38 9.27 22.15
N SER A 146 10.98 8.51 21.23
CA SER A 146 11.07 7.05 21.32
C SER A 146 11.91 6.54 22.49
N LYS A 147 12.62 7.41 23.20
CA LYS A 147 13.39 7.07 24.41
C LYS A 147 12.63 7.38 25.70
N GLU A 148 11.60 8.22 25.62
CA GLU A 148 10.77 8.63 26.74
C GLU A 148 9.58 7.67 26.98
N TYR A 149 9.31 6.79 26.01
CA TYR A 149 8.24 5.79 26.02
C TYR A 149 8.80 4.38 25.82
#